data_AF-A0AA48GW03-F1
#
_entry.id   AF-A0AA48GW03-F1
#
_cell.length_a   1.000
_cell.length_b   1.000
_cell.length_c   1.000
_cell.angle_alpha   90.00
_cell.angle_beta   90.00
_cell.angle_gamma   90.00
#
_symmetry.space_group_name_H-M   'P 1'
#
loop_
_entity.id
_entity.type
_entity.pdbx_description
1 polymer ?
#
loop_
_entity_poly.entity_id
_entity_poly.type
_entity_poly.pdbx_seq_one_letter_code
_entity_poly.pdbx_strand_id
1 'polypeptide(L)'
;MPDPVRTIEDTWSIRMTLQRLCMAGSKVSLGCRDKRGLFQILFQEAGRIGVRLGPQDLDAWALAPEESVSVTLEDRGFRYETVVAFIGPADLEGVPCAAFTLPRTLRRADDHRLAHFAPDTATPVTFSNSKNAVLDGEIRGFGYDGFELALRDTSRRIEEVLRMGEESTLDLALEDGLLLTASARVAYFGANYVGMKFTERVDRTLLGQYRTWLDTQQRLQAQRDRESLESGRMPQKGATLPAVRQWVDRDPSVLVLTEREDFARHLSEALGRKFGVLSLDYITGPVKPLLKPFGAGDGGWGRVKLILVHNHLRLASPLELTRQIVEQERCPLPIVLVGTEEDEGLKRNRALAAGAVDYLPVEPFRILSVIRKLDETLKLFA
;
A
#
# COMPACT_ATOMS: atom_id res chain seq x y z
N MET A 1 -15.06 -26.88 12.44
CA MET A 1 -14.15 -25.77 12.79
C MET A 1 -15.02 -24.62 13.29
N PRO A 2 -14.62 -23.88 14.32
CA PRO A 2 -15.40 -22.73 14.77
C PRO A 2 -15.50 -21.72 13.62
N ASP A 3 -16.70 -21.18 13.41
CA ASP A 3 -16.98 -20.12 12.44
C ASP A 3 -15.96 -18.98 12.62
N PRO A 4 -15.39 -18.42 11.55
CA PRO A 4 -14.53 -17.25 11.68
C PRO A 4 -15.30 -16.15 12.40
N VAL A 5 -14.69 -15.55 13.41
CA VAL A 5 -15.32 -14.60 14.34
C VAL A 5 -16.04 -13.49 13.54
N ARG A 6 -17.36 -13.62 13.40
CA ARG A 6 -18.23 -12.70 12.62
C ARG A 6 -18.56 -11.43 13.39
N THR A 7 -18.18 -11.39 14.66
CA THR A 7 -18.43 -10.27 15.56
C THR A 7 -17.18 -10.02 16.38
N ILE A 8 -16.62 -8.83 16.21
CA ILE A 8 -15.47 -8.38 17.01
C ILE A 8 -16.04 -7.72 18.26
N GLU A 9 -15.78 -8.31 19.42
CA GLU A 9 -16.21 -7.79 20.73
C GLU A 9 -15.03 -7.32 21.59
N ASP A 10 -13.81 -7.74 21.23
CA ASP A 10 -12.60 -7.33 21.90
C ASP A 10 -12.33 -5.83 21.66
N THR A 11 -12.28 -5.07 22.75
CA THR A 11 -12.07 -3.61 22.71
C THR A 11 -10.80 -3.24 21.94
N TRP A 12 -9.72 -4.01 22.07
CA TRP A 12 -8.47 -3.73 21.35
C TRP A 12 -8.65 -3.87 19.84
N SER A 13 -9.27 -4.95 19.39
CA SER A 13 -9.55 -5.24 17.98
C SER A 13 -10.48 -4.19 17.35
N ILE A 14 -11.49 -3.74 18.09
CA ILE A 14 -12.36 -2.63 17.69
C ILE A 14 -11.56 -1.33 17.53
N ARG A 15 -10.73 -0.99 18.52
CA ARG A 15 -9.89 0.22 18.48
C ARG A 15 -8.89 0.18 17.34
N MET A 16 -8.23 -0.95 17.10
CA MET A 16 -7.31 -1.13 15.97
C MET A 16 -8.02 -0.90 14.63
N THR A 17 -9.25 -1.41 14.47
CA THR A 17 -10.06 -1.19 13.27
C THR A 17 -10.37 0.28 13.06
N LEU A 18 -10.87 0.96 14.10
CA LEU A 18 -11.20 2.39 14.02
C LEU A 18 -9.95 3.26 13.81
N GLN A 19 -8.82 2.91 14.43
CA GLN A 19 -7.55 3.62 14.25
C GLN A 19 -7.08 3.57 12.80
N ARG A 20 -7.17 2.40 12.14
CA ARG A 20 -6.87 2.29 10.69
C ARG A 20 -7.74 3.21 9.86
N LEU A 21 -9.04 3.28 10.17
CA LEU A 21 -9.98 4.15 9.46
C LEU A 21 -9.65 5.64 9.65
N CYS A 22 -9.37 6.07 10.89
CA CYS A 22 -8.92 7.44 11.20
C CYS A 22 -7.74 7.83 10.34
N MET A 23 -6.74 6.98 10.33
CA MET A 23 -5.49 7.24 9.65
C MET A 23 -5.60 7.20 8.12
N ALA A 24 -6.44 6.32 7.59
CA ALA A 24 -6.74 6.27 6.16
C ALA A 24 -7.64 7.44 5.71
N GLY A 25 -8.11 8.29 6.64
CA GLY A 25 -9.11 9.32 6.36
C GLY A 25 -10.41 8.71 5.80
N SER A 26 -10.73 7.49 6.23
CA SER A 26 -11.86 6.74 5.71
C SER A 26 -13.18 7.38 6.14
N LYS A 27 -14.21 7.17 5.33
CA LYS A 27 -15.55 7.63 5.65
C LYS A 27 -16.39 6.49 6.20
N VAL A 28 -17.23 6.80 7.16
CA VAL A 28 -18.22 5.92 7.76
C VAL A 28 -19.61 6.42 7.42
N SER A 29 -20.53 5.50 7.20
CA SER A 29 -21.94 5.82 7.04
C SER A 29 -22.58 5.93 8.42
N LEU A 30 -23.16 7.08 8.73
CA LEU A 30 -23.99 7.27 9.91
C LEU A 30 -25.46 7.19 9.51
N GLY A 31 -26.28 6.60 10.37
CA GLY A 31 -27.71 6.54 10.22
C GLY A 31 -28.41 6.81 11.55
N CYS A 32 -29.37 7.73 11.56
CA CYS A 32 -30.21 8.00 12.71
C CYS A 32 -31.60 8.43 12.22
N ARG A 33 -32.64 7.76 12.70
CA ARG A 33 -34.03 7.97 12.24
C ARG A 33 -34.13 7.82 10.70
N ASP A 34 -34.56 8.84 9.99
CA ASP A 34 -34.67 8.93 8.53
C ASP A 34 -33.41 9.48 7.85
N LYS A 35 -32.43 9.96 8.62
CA LYS A 35 -31.20 10.58 8.10
C LYS A 35 -30.11 9.55 7.91
N ARG A 36 -29.40 9.67 6.78
CA ARG A 36 -28.19 8.91 6.46
C ARG A 36 -27.16 9.83 5.84
N GLY A 37 -25.90 9.67 6.20
CA GLY A 37 -24.81 10.48 5.65
C GLY A 37 -23.46 9.78 5.77
N LEU A 38 -22.51 10.21 4.93
CA LEU A 38 -21.19 9.63 4.82
C LEU A 38 -20.14 10.64 5.32
N PHE A 39 -19.49 10.34 6.44
CA PHE A 39 -18.64 11.29 7.15
C PHE A 39 -17.27 10.71 7.46
N GLN A 40 -16.24 11.55 7.48
CA GLN A 40 -14.88 11.11 7.79
C GLN A 40 -14.70 10.88 9.29
N ILE A 41 -14.09 9.76 9.69
CA ILE A 41 -13.64 9.57 11.07
C ILE A 41 -12.32 10.34 11.26
N LEU A 42 -12.24 11.16 12.31
CA LEU A 42 -11.14 12.09 12.56
C LEU A 42 -10.19 11.58 13.65
N PHE A 43 -10.74 11.02 14.73
CA PHE A 43 -9.94 10.50 15.83
C PHE A 43 -10.60 9.30 16.50
N GLN A 44 -9.76 8.49 17.17
CA GLN A 44 -10.15 7.37 18.00
C GLN A 44 -9.41 7.49 19.34
N GLU A 45 -10.15 7.56 20.44
CA GLU A 45 -9.62 7.59 21.81
C GLU A 45 -10.20 6.43 22.63
N ALA A 46 -9.62 6.11 23.78
CA ALA A 46 -9.94 4.91 24.57
C ALA A 46 -11.45 4.68 24.84
N GLY A 47 -12.29 5.72 24.87
CA GLY A 47 -13.73 5.60 25.10
C GLY A 47 -14.64 6.26 24.04
N ARG A 48 -14.08 6.91 23.02
CA ARG A 48 -14.88 7.67 22.04
C ARG A 48 -14.22 7.76 20.67
N ILE A 49 -15.03 8.08 19.67
CA ILE A 49 -14.61 8.41 18.32
C ILE A 49 -15.11 9.78 17.92
N GLY A 50 -14.32 10.49 17.13
CA GLY A 50 -14.71 11.76 16.53
C GLY A 50 -15.02 11.58 15.05
N VAL A 51 -16.18 12.05 14.60
CA VAL A 51 -16.59 12.02 13.20
C VAL A 51 -16.83 13.45 12.72
N ARG A 52 -16.34 13.77 11.52
CA ARG A 52 -16.49 15.09 10.89
C ARG A 52 -17.95 15.35 10.52
N LEU A 53 -18.70 15.79 11.52
CA LEU A 53 -20.05 16.33 11.42
C LEU A 53 -19.91 17.82 11.72
N GLY A 54 -20.03 18.67 10.69
CA GLY A 54 -19.87 20.12 10.86
C GLY A 54 -21.02 20.71 11.68
N PRO A 55 -20.93 21.98 12.10
CA PRO A 55 -21.99 22.63 12.87
C PRO A 55 -23.35 22.63 12.15
N GLN A 56 -23.34 22.87 10.84
CA GLN A 56 -24.55 22.82 10.00
C GLN A 56 -25.16 21.41 9.96
N ASP A 57 -24.33 20.37 9.85
CA ASP A 57 -24.79 18.98 9.87
C ASP A 57 -25.30 18.58 11.25
N LEU A 58 -24.62 18.99 12.33
CA LEU A 58 -25.05 18.76 13.71
C LEU A 58 -26.44 19.37 13.97
N ASP A 59 -26.64 20.62 13.58
CA ASP A 59 -27.92 21.32 13.69
C ASP A 59 -29.00 20.63 12.85
N ALA A 60 -28.65 20.28 11.60
CA ALA A 60 -29.55 19.58 10.70
C ALA A 60 -29.93 18.20 11.23
N TRP A 61 -29.01 17.47 11.88
CA TRP A 61 -29.25 16.14 12.43
C TRP A 61 -30.05 16.19 13.73
N ALA A 62 -29.86 17.23 14.55
CA ALA A 62 -30.56 17.46 15.82
C ALA A 62 -30.48 16.25 16.76
N LEU A 63 -29.27 15.72 16.95
CA LEU A 63 -29.00 14.56 17.81
C LEU A 63 -29.07 14.96 19.28
N ALA A 64 -29.78 14.17 20.08
CA ALA A 64 -29.77 14.30 21.54
C ALA A 64 -28.58 13.53 22.14
N PRO A 65 -28.00 13.98 23.27
CA PRO A 65 -27.03 13.18 24.00
C PRO A 65 -27.59 11.78 24.31
N GLU A 66 -26.72 10.78 24.22
CA GLU A 66 -27.02 9.34 24.34
C GLU A 66 -27.88 8.74 23.22
N GLU A 67 -28.27 9.54 22.21
CA GLU A 67 -29.04 9.02 21.08
C GLU A 67 -28.23 8.01 20.27
N SER A 68 -28.88 6.88 19.96
CA SER A 68 -28.28 5.78 19.22
C SER A 68 -28.17 6.10 17.72
N VAL A 69 -26.98 5.93 17.18
CA VAL A 69 -26.64 6.14 15.77
C VAL A 69 -26.05 4.85 15.23
N SER A 70 -26.66 4.33 14.16
CA SER A 70 -26.10 3.19 13.42
C SER A 70 -24.89 3.64 12.63
N VAL A 71 -23.83 2.85 12.65
CA VAL A 71 -22.60 3.09 11.91
C VAL A 71 -22.31 1.90 11.01
N THR A 72 -22.11 2.17 9.72
CA THR A 72 -21.55 1.20 8.78
C THR A 72 -20.16 1.67 8.38
N LEU A 73 -19.18 0.79 8.50
CA LEU A 73 -17.78 1.06 8.17
C LEU A 73 -17.19 -0.07 7.34
N GLU A 74 -16.15 0.23 6.57
CA GLU A 74 -15.44 -0.75 5.75
C GLU A 74 -13.96 -0.71 6.09
N ASP A 75 -13.41 -1.82 6.56
CA ASP A 75 -11.99 -1.96 6.86
C ASP A 75 -11.42 -3.13 6.05
N ARG A 76 -10.38 -2.84 5.25
CA ARG A 76 -9.75 -3.81 4.34
C ARG A 76 -10.76 -4.57 3.46
N GLY A 77 -11.78 -3.85 2.98
CA GLY A 77 -12.88 -4.38 2.18
C GLY A 77 -13.97 -5.12 2.97
N PHE A 78 -13.78 -5.41 4.26
CA PHE A 78 -14.80 -6.03 5.11
C PHE A 78 -15.76 -4.96 5.63
N ARG A 79 -17.05 -5.13 5.34
CA ARG A 79 -18.09 -4.26 5.88
C ARG A 79 -18.52 -4.71 7.26
N TYR A 80 -18.56 -3.74 8.18
CA TYR A 80 -19.04 -3.91 9.53
C TYR A 80 -20.18 -2.94 9.84
N GLU A 81 -21.07 -3.40 10.70
CA GLU A 81 -22.19 -2.65 11.25
C GLU A 81 -22.09 -2.62 12.77
N THR A 82 -22.43 -1.47 13.34
CA THR A 82 -22.45 -1.24 14.79
C THR A 82 -23.41 -0.11 15.15
N VAL A 83 -23.60 0.11 16.46
CA VAL A 83 -24.35 1.22 17.01
C VAL A 83 -23.48 1.94 18.04
N VAL A 84 -23.44 3.25 17.95
CA VAL A 84 -22.76 4.14 18.90
C VAL A 84 -23.76 5.16 19.46
N ALA A 85 -23.49 5.70 20.63
CA ALA A 85 -24.29 6.77 21.21
C ALA A 85 -23.62 8.13 20.96
N PHE A 86 -24.41 9.14 20.60
CA PHE A 86 -23.92 10.51 20.48
C PHE A 86 -23.56 11.06 21.87
N ILE A 87 -22.35 11.61 22.01
CA ILE A 87 -21.89 12.24 23.25
C ILE A 87 -22.17 13.74 23.20
N GLY A 88 -21.81 14.38 22.08
CA GLY A 88 -21.93 15.82 21.91
C GLY A 88 -21.01 16.37 20.83
N PRO A 89 -21.06 17.69 20.57
CA PRO A 89 -20.08 18.38 19.75
C PRO A 89 -18.67 18.26 20.34
N ALA A 90 -17.67 18.21 19.47
CA ALA A 90 -16.25 18.14 19.82
C ALA A 90 -15.41 18.95 18.84
N ASP A 91 -14.13 19.11 19.15
CA ASP A 91 -13.15 19.80 18.30
C ASP A 91 -11.86 18.98 18.25
N LEU A 92 -11.28 18.87 17.05
CA LEU A 92 -9.95 18.31 16.85
C LEU A 92 -9.10 19.35 16.10
N GLU A 93 -8.16 19.97 16.81
CA GLU A 93 -7.22 20.94 16.23
C GLU A 93 -7.91 22.08 15.44
N GLY A 94 -9.03 22.58 15.97
CA GLY A 94 -9.84 23.63 15.33
C GLY A 94 -10.77 23.13 14.23
N VAL A 95 -10.90 21.81 14.06
CA VAL A 95 -11.91 21.19 13.19
C VAL A 95 -13.11 20.76 14.03
N PRO A 96 -14.28 21.42 13.87
CA PRO A 96 -15.52 21.01 14.52
C PRO A 96 -15.93 19.60 14.10
N CYS A 97 -16.36 18.80 15.07
CA CYS A 97 -16.79 17.42 14.85
C CYS A 97 -17.83 16.98 15.87
N ALA A 98 -18.32 15.74 15.73
CA ALA A 98 -19.22 15.09 16.67
C ALA A 98 -18.49 13.93 17.37
N ALA A 99 -18.60 13.87 18.69
CA ALA A 99 -18.10 12.76 19.48
C ALA A 99 -19.19 11.70 19.69
N PHE A 100 -18.81 10.44 19.52
CA PHE A 100 -19.65 9.27 19.79
C PHE A 100 -18.91 8.30 20.71
N THR A 101 -19.65 7.47 21.44
CA THR A 101 -19.06 6.40 22.26
C THR A 101 -18.26 5.43 21.39
N LEU A 102 -17.24 4.81 21.96
CA LEU A 102 -16.60 3.66 21.33
C LEU A 102 -17.63 2.54 21.13
N PRO A 103 -17.74 1.92 19.94
CA PRO A 103 -18.62 0.78 19.75
C PRO A 103 -18.16 -0.40 20.60
N ARG A 104 -19.14 -1.16 21.12
CA ARG A 104 -18.87 -2.37 21.92
C ARG A 104 -18.68 -3.62 21.07
N THR A 105 -19.25 -3.62 19.87
CA THR A 105 -19.21 -4.76 18.94
C THR A 105 -19.11 -4.25 17.51
N LEU A 106 -18.38 -4.95 16.65
CA LEU A 106 -18.41 -4.75 15.20
C LEU A 106 -18.91 -6.05 14.57
N ARG A 107 -20.13 -6.03 14.00
CA ARG A 107 -20.70 -7.18 13.33
C ARG A 107 -20.39 -7.11 11.84
N ARG A 108 -19.79 -8.16 11.28
CA ARG A 108 -19.57 -8.25 9.85
C ARG A 108 -20.91 -8.36 9.11
N ALA A 109 -21.09 -7.55 8.07
CA ALA A 109 -22.30 -7.55 7.24
C ALA A 109 -22.17 -8.48 6.02
N ASP A 110 -20.94 -8.75 5.57
CA ASP A 110 -20.66 -9.54 4.37
C ASP A 110 -20.52 -11.04 4.70
N ASP A 111 -21.62 -11.68 5.13
CA ASP A 111 -21.64 -13.08 5.60
C ASP A 111 -21.27 -14.12 4.52
N HIS A 112 -21.34 -13.75 3.25
CA HIS A 112 -21.08 -14.65 2.11
C HIS A 112 -19.60 -14.71 1.71
N ARG A 113 -18.76 -13.81 2.24
CA ARG A 113 -17.38 -13.65 1.78
C ARG A 113 -16.47 -14.75 2.31
N LEU A 114 -15.65 -15.31 1.43
CA LEU A 114 -14.63 -16.32 1.79
C LEU A 114 -13.42 -15.72 2.51
N ALA A 115 -13.18 -14.41 2.36
CA ALA A 115 -11.99 -13.79 2.91
C ALA A 115 -12.01 -13.68 4.44
N HIS A 116 -10.87 -14.01 5.04
CA HIS A 116 -10.53 -13.93 6.46
C HIS A 116 -9.36 -12.97 6.71
N PHE A 117 -8.52 -12.78 5.69
CA PHE A 117 -7.41 -11.85 5.66
C PHE A 117 -7.44 -11.13 4.32
N ALA A 118 -7.28 -9.82 4.34
CA ALA A 118 -7.14 -9.02 3.13
C ALA A 118 -5.79 -8.31 3.21
N PRO A 119 -4.86 -8.56 2.28
CA PRO A 119 -3.56 -7.92 2.30
C PRO A 119 -3.73 -6.43 1.92
N ASP A 120 -2.84 -5.58 2.44
CA ASP A 120 -2.85 -4.15 2.10
C ASP A 120 -2.54 -3.91 0.61
N THR A 121 -1.80 -4.82 -0.01
CA THR A 121 -1.51 -4.87 -1.45
C THR A 121 -1.99 -6.19 -2.02
N ALA A 122 -2.75 -6.14 -3.12
CA ALA A 122 -3.27 -7.34 -3.75
C ALA A 122 -2.13 -8.25 -4.25
N THR A 123 -2.28 -9.57 -4.08
CA THR A 123 -1.22 -10.53 -4.42
C THR A 123 -1.37 -11.00 -5.86
N PRO A 124 -0.36 -10.83 -6.73
CA PRO A 124 -0.39 -11.37 -8.10
C PRO A 124 -0.69 -12.86 -8.14
N VAL A 125 -1.51 -13.28 -9.09
CA VAL A 125 -1.80 -14.70 -9.33
C VAL A 125 -2.02 -14.94 -10.82
N THR A 126 -1.66 -16.12 -11.29
CA THR A 126 -2.04 -16.58 -12.62
C THR A 126 -3.08 -17.68 -12.47
N PHE A 127 -4.11 -17.67 -13.33
CA PHE A 127 -5.16 -18.67 -13.28
C PHE A 127 -5.62 -19.09 -14.67
N SER A 128 -6.15 -20.31 -14.78
CA SER A 128 -6.78 -20.83 -15.98
C SER A 128 -8.30 -20.80 -15.88
N ASN A 129 -9.00 -20.59 -16.99
CA ASN A 129 -10.45 -20.75 -17.05
C ASN A 129 -10.85 -22.03 -17.81
N SER A 130 -12.15 -22.29 -17.95
CA SER A 130 -12.68 -23.47 -18.64
C SER A 130 -12.36 -23.51 -20.14
N LYS A 131 -11.90 -22.40 -20.72
CA LYS A 131 -11.43 -22.31 -22.10
C LYS A 131 -9.92 -22.57 -22.22
N ASN A 132 -9.27 -22.98 -21.12
CA ASN A 132 -7.82 -23.13 -20.99
C ASN A 132 -7.04 -21.85 -21.31
N ALA A 133 -7.66 -20.68 -21.20
CA ALA A 133 -6.94 -19.42 -21.28
C ALA A 133 -6.22 -19.17 -19.95
N VAL A 134 -4.94 -18.82 -20.04
CA VAL A 134 -4.13 -18.41 -18.89
C VAL A 134 -4.23 -16.90 -18.75
N LEU A 135 -4.56 -16.44 -17.54
CA LEU A 135 -4.95 -15.07 -17.26
C LEU A 135 -4.25 -14.57 -16.00
N ASP A 136 -3.99 -13.28 -15.98
CA ASP A 136 -3.42 -12.61 -14.81
C ASP A 136 -4.52 -12.00 -13.95
N GLY A 137 -4.45 -12.32 -12.66
CA GLY A 137 -5.34 -11.81 -11.63
C GLY A 137 -4.59 -11.31 -10.42
N GLU A 138 -5.37 -10.90 -9.42
CA GLU A 138 -4.89 -10.46 -8.14
C GLU A 138 -5.79 -11.00 -7.02
N ILE A 139 -5.18 -11.57 -5.99
CA ILE A 139 -5.89 -11.98 -4.78
C ILE A 139 -6.09 -10.76 -3.88
N ARG A 140 -7.36 -10.45 -3.62
CA ARG A 140 -7.81 -9.34 -2.77
C ARG A 140 -8.16 -9.80 -1.36
N GLY A 141 -8.41 -11.09 -1.19
CA GLY A 141 -8.74 -11.69 0.09
C GLY A 141 -8.39 -13.17 0.13
N PHE A 142 -7.88 -13.61 1.27
CA PHE A 142 -7.47 -14.97 1.57
C PHE A 142 -8.39 -15.57 2.62
N GLY A 143 -8.77 -16.83 2.46
CA GLY A 143 -9.58 -17.55 3.41
C GLY A 143 -9.23 -19.03 3.52
N TYR A 144 -9.63 -19.65 4.62
CA TYR A 144 -9.31 -21.07 4.89
C TYR A 144 -9.84 -22.05 3.84
N ASP A 145 -10.91 -21.66 3.14
CA ASP A 145 -11.61 -22.46 2.16
C ASP A 145 -11.52 -21.89 0.74
N GLY A 146 -10.77 -20.80 0.53
CA GLY A 146 -10.69 -20.18 -0.78
C GLY A 146 -10.10 -18.78 -0.76
N PHE A 147 -10.31 -18.03 -1.83
CA PHE A 147 -9.80 -16.67 -1.98
C PHE A 147 -10.76 -15.83 -2.81
N GLU A 148 -10.53 -14.52 -2.79
CA GLU A 148 -11.24 -13.55 -3.59
C GLU A 148 -10.29 -13.01 -4.67
N LEU A 149 -10.64 -13.31 -5.91
CA LEU A 149 -9.85 -13.04 -7.10
C LEU A 149 -10.43 -11.84 -7.85
N ALA A 150 -9.58 -10.91 -8.27
CA ALA A 150 -9.91 -9.86 -9.24
C ALA A 150 -9.05 -10.03 -10.48
N LEU A 151 -9.50 -9.49 -11.63
CA LEU A 151 -8.64 -9.36 -12.80
C LEU A 151 -7.61 -8.25 -12.55
N ARG A 152 -6.38 -8.44 -13.02
CA ARG A 152 -5.39 -7.36 -13.02
C ARG A 152 -5.76 -6.26 -14.01
N ASP A 153 -6.26 -6.66 -15.19
CA ASP A 153 -6.78 -5.74 -16.19
C ASP A 153 -8.21 -5.32 -15.80
N THR A 154 -8.33 -4.10 -15.26
CA THR A 154 -9.61 -3.52 -14.83
C THR A 154 -10.50 -3.05 -15.98
N SER A 155 -10.01 -3.08 -17.23
CA SER A 155 -10.84 -2.77 -18.41
C SER A 155 -11.82 -3.88 -18.75
N ARG A 156 -11.57 -5.10 -18.25
CA ARG A 156 -12.42 -6.27 -18.46
C ARG A 156 -13.20 -6.60 -17.20
N ARG A 157 -14.42 -7.10 -17.39
CA ARG A 157 -15.25 -7.61 -16.30
C ARG A 157 -14.92 -9.06 -16.03
N ILE A 158 -14.86 -9.44 -14.75
CA ILE A 158 -14.50 -10.81 -14.36
C ILE A 158 -15.56 -11.83 -14.79
N GLU A 159 -16.81 -11.38 -14.88
CA GLU A 159 -17.97 -12.15 -15.36
C GLU A 159 -17.89 -12.50 -16.86
N GLU A 160 -17.06 -11.81 -17.64
CA GLU A 160 -16.83 -12.14 -19.05
C GLU A 160 -15.88 -13.34 -19.20
N VAL A 161 -15.12 -13.63 -18.14
CA VAL A 161 -13.97 -14.53 -18.17
C VAL A 161 -14.23 -15.81 -17.37
N LEU A 162 -15.02 -15.72 -16.30
CA LEU A 162 -15.40 -16.80 -15.41
C LEU A 162 -16.92 -16.88 -15.23
N ARG A 163 -17.44 -18.09 -15.04
CA ARG A 163 -18.87 -18.35 -14.78
C ARG A 163 -19.08 -18.95 -13.40
N MET A 164 -20.30 -18.81 -12.89
CA MET A 164 -20.70 -19.42 -11.62
C MET A 164 -20.51 -20.94 -11.66
N GLY A 165 -19.87 -21.51 -10.63
CA GLY A 165 -19.59 -22.94 -10.54
C GLY A 165 -18.45 -23.43 -11.45
N GLU A 166 -17.80 -22.55 -12.21
CA GLU A 166 -16.68 -22.90 -13.06
C GLU A 166 -15.45 -23.26 -12.23
N GLU A 167 -14.74 -24.32 -12.64
CA GLU A 167 -13.46 -24.72 -12.03
C GLU A 167 -12.30 -24.06 -12.75
N SER A 168 -11.31 -23.65 -11.96
CA SER A 168 -10.12 -22.94 -12.39
C SER A 168 -8.92 -23.50 -11.62
N THR A 169 -7.77 -23.55 -12.26
CA THR A 169 -6.49 -23.84 -11.59
C THR A 169 -5.74 -22.53 -11.41
N LEU A 170 -5.20 -22.32 -10.23
CA LEU A 170 -4.47 -21.11 -9.87
C LEU A 170 -3.07 -21.45 -9.42
N ASP A 171 -2.13 -20.61 -9.83
CA ASP A 171 -0.74 -20.64 -9.43
C ASP A 171 -0.41 -19.33 -8.73
N LEU A 172 -0.24 -19.44 -7.41
CA LEU A 172 -0.03 -18.31 -6.52
C LEU A 172 1.30 -18.42 -5.79
N ALA A 173 2.20 -17.48 -6.04
CA ALA A 173 3.43 -17.34 -5.28
C ALA A 173 3.16 -16.55 -4.00
N LEU A 174 3.35 -17.19 -2.86
CA LEU A 174 3.29 -16.57 -1.54
C LEU A 174 4.71 -16.25 -1.04
N GLU A 175 4.79 -15.53 0.08
CA GLU A 175 6.06 -15.25 0.75
C GLU A 175 6.79 -16.54 1.15
N ASP A 176 8.11 -16.43 1.41
CA ASP A 176 9.00 -17.54 1.79
C ASP A 176 9.09 -18.69 0.77
N GLY A 177 8.76 -18.41 -0.50
CA GLY A 177 8.90 -19.35 -1.61
C GLY A 177 7.80 -20.41 -1.66
N LEU A 178 6.71 -20.25 -0.90
CA LEU A 178 5.56 -21.14 -0.96
C LEU A 178 4.78 -20.90 -2.26
N LEU A 179 4.75 -21.89 -3.14
CA LEU A 179 3.95 -21.87 -4.35
C LEU A 179 2.68 -22.69 -4.14
N LEU A 180 1.52 -22.03 -4.14
CA LEU A 180 0.22 -22.67 -4.06
C LEU A 180 -0.35 -22.88 -5.47
N THR A 181 -0.30 -24.13 -5.95
CA THR A 181 -1.07 -24.57 -7.11
C THR A 181 -2.38 -25.21 -6.63
N ALA A 182 -3.52 -24.58 -6.90
CA ALA A 182 -4.80 -25.00 -6.36
C ALA A 182 -5.92 -25.01 -7.41
N SER A 183 -6.70 -26.08 -7.42
CA SER A 183 -7.98 -26.14 -8.14
C SER A 183 -9.10 -25.56 -7.28
N ALA A 184 -9.76 -24.50 -7.77
CA ALA A 184 -10.84 -23.81 -7.09
C ALA A 184 -12.05 -23.62 -8.00
N ARG A 185 -13.22 -23.43 -7.39
CA ARG A 185 -14.50 -23.25 -8.08
C ARG A 185 -15.12 -21.90 -7.74
N VAL A 186 -15.68 -21.22 -8.73
CA VAL A 186 -16.43 -19.98 -8.54
C VAL A 186 -17.65 -20.22 -7.64
N ALA A 187 -17.69 -19.54 -6.50
CA ALA A 187 -18.72 -19.67 -5.47
C ALA A 187 -19.66 -18.47 -5.38
N TYR A 188 -19.23 -17.26 -5.76
CA TYR A 188 -20.06 -16.06 -5.89
C TYR A 188 -19.33 -14.96 -6.65
N PHE A 189 -20.06 -13.95 -7.11
CA PHE A 189 -19.52 -12.72 -7.69
C PHE A 189 -19.73 -11.55 -6.71
N GLY A 190 -18.66 -10.81 -6.44
CA GLY A 190 -18.70 -9.50 -5.81
C GLY A 190 -18.74 -8.39 -6.85
N ALA A 191 -18.62 -7.13 -6.43
CA ALA A 191 -18.73 -5.99 -7.33
C ALA A 191 -17.63 -5.95 -8.43
N ASN A 192 -16.39 -6.29 -8.08
CA ASN A 192 -15.22 -6.29 -8.97
C ASN A 192 -14.29 -7.49 -8.72
N TYR A 193 -14.81 -8.54 -8.09
CA TYR A 193 -14.04 -9.72 -7.70
C TYR A 193 -14.94 -10.95 -7.70
N VAL A 194 -14.34 -12.14 -7.68
CA VAL A 194 -15.02 -13.43 -7.64
C VAL A 194 -14.52 -14.24 -6.44
N GLY A 195 -15.44 -14.81 -5.68
CA GLY A 195 -15.13 -15.75 -4.61
C GLY A 195 -14.86 -17.13 -5.17
N MET A 196 -13.70 -17.68 -4.88
CA MET A 196 -13.20 -18.94 -5.43
C MET A 196 -12.95 -19.92 -4.28
N LYS A 197 -13.72 -21.00 -4.22
CA LYS A 197 -13.63 -22.00 -3.16
C LYS A 197 -12.72 -23.16 -3.58
N PHE A 198 -11.78 -23.57 -2.73
CA PHE A 198 -10.96 -24.75 -3.00
C PHE A 198 -11.82 -25.99 -3.25
N THR A 199 -11.41 -26.79 -4.22
CA THR A 199 -12.02 -28.10 -4.50
C THR A 199 -11.31 -29.20 -3.70
N GLU A 200 -11.90 -30.39 -3.67
CA GLU A 200 -11.28 -31.57 -3.04
C GLU A 200 -10.01 -32.06 -3.76
N ARG A 201 -9.72 -31.52 -4.95
CA ARG A 201 -8.55 -31.89 -5.76
C ARG A 201 -7.25 -31.22 -5.32
N VAL A 202 -7.32 -30.22 -4.43
CA VAL A 202 -6.11 -29.54 -3.94
C VAL A 202 -5.36 -30.47 -2.97
N ASP A 203 -4.04 -30.48 -3.08
CA ASP A 203 -3.17 -31.23 -2.15
C ASP A 203 -3.42 -30.78 -0.69
N ARG A 204 -3.76 -31.75 0.17
CA ARG A 204 -4.09 -31.49 1.58
C ARG A 204 -2.89 -30.99 2.40
N THR A 205 -1.68 -31.45 2.06
CA THR A 205 -0.43 -31.01 2.69
C THR A 205 -0.16 -29.56 2.34
N LEU A 206 -0.30 -29.22 1.04
CA LEU A 206 -0.12 -27.85 0.56
C LEU A 206 -1.18 -26.90 1.15
N LEU A 207 -2.44 -27.33 1.25
CA LEU A 207 -3.48 -26.58 1.95
C LEU A 207 -3.16 -26.38 3.44
N GLY A 208 -2.57 -27.37 4.10
CA GLY A 208 -2.11 -27.25 5.48
C GLY A 208 -1.03 -26.17 5.65
N GLN A 209 -0.05 -26.13 4.74
CA GLN A 209 0.99 -25.09 4.70
C GLN A 209 0.38 -23.71 4.44
N TYR A 210 -0.52 -23.61 3.47
CA TYR A 210 -1.25 -22.36 3.17
C TYR A 210 -2.03 -21.83 4.38
N ARG A 211 -2.77 -22.69 5.09
CA ARG A 211 -3.54 -22.29 6.28
C ARG A 211 -2.63 -21.83 7.42
N THR A 212 -1.48 -22.49 7.60
CA THR A 212 -0.46 -22.08 8.57
C THR A 212 0.14 -20.71 8.22
N TRP A 213 0.41 -20.49 6.93
CA TRP A 213 0.85 -19.18 6.43
C TRP A 213 -0.22 -18.11 6.68
N LEU A 214 -1.50 -18.40 6.40
CA LEU A 214 -2.61 -17.48 6.62
C LEU A 214 -2.74 -17.07 8.09
N ASP A 215 -2.66 -18.03 9.02
CA ASP A 215 -2.68 -17.76 10.46
C ASP A 215 -1.49 -16.87 10.87
N THR A 216 -0.32 -17.11 10.28
CA THR A 216 0.89 -16.30 10.53
C THR A 216 0.71 -14.87 10.05
N GLN A 217 0.17 -14.67 8.84
CA GLN A 217 -0.11 -13.33 8.30
C GLN A 217 -1.12 -12.56 9.14
N GLN A 218 -2.19 -13.22 9.61
CA GLN A 218 -3.16 -12.59 10.52
C GLN A 218 -2.53 -12.17 11.84
N ARG A 219 -1.66 -13.01 12.42
CA ARG A 219 -0.94 -12.67 13.66
C ARG A 219 0.03 -11.52 13.47
N LEU A 220 0.85 -11.55 12.41
CA LEU A 220 1.78 -10.47 12.08
C LEU A 220 1.04 -9.15 11.85
N GLN A 221 -0.11 -9.19 11.17
CA GLN A 221 -0.93 -8.01 10.95
C GLN A 221 -1.50 -7.47 12.26
N ALA A 222 -2.04 -8.34 13.12
CA ALA A 222 -2.56 -7.94 14.43
C ALA A 222 -1.47 -7.33 15.31
N GLN A 223 -0.24 -7.87 15.25
CA GLN A 223 0.91 -7.31 15.96
C GLN A 223 1.26 -5.90 15.45
N ARG A 224 1.34 -5.70 14.13
CA ARG A 224 1.59 -4.38 13.53
C ARG A 224 0.50 -3.37 13.90
N ASP A 225 -0.75 -3.80 13.85
CA ASP A 225 -1.91 -2.97 14.19
C ASP A 225 -1.87 -2.57 15.68
N ARG A 226 -1.41 -3.46 16.56
CA ARG A 226 -1.24 -3.19 17.99
C ARG A 226 -0.10 -2.22 18.27
N GLU A 227 1.07 -2.46 17.70
CA GLU A 227 2.26 -1.61 17.85
C GLU A 227 1.98 -0.17 17.39
N SER A 228 1.18 -0.02 16.33
CA SER A 228 0.66 1.28 15.92
C SER A 228 -0.21 1.95 16.97
N LEU A 229 -1.23 1.25 17.44
CA LEU A 229 -2.19 1.84 18.38
C LEU A 229 -1.49 2.29 19.66
N GLU A 230 -0.52 1.50 20.14
CA GLU A 230 0.31 1.82 21.32
C GLU A 230 1.25 3.01 21.08
N SER A 231 1.82 3.14 19.88
CA SER A 231 2.75 4.24 19.56
C SER A 231 2.06 5.55 19.17
N GLY A 232 0.73 5.55 18.98
CA GLY A 232 -0.01 6.71 18.42
C GLY A 232 0.43 7.10 17.01
N ARG A 233 1.32 6.30 16.42
CA ARG A 233 1.82 6.40 15.06
C ARG A 233 1.10 5.35 14.26
N MET A 234 0.99 5.59 12.96
CA MET A 234 0.39 4.60 12.07
C MET A 234 1.02 3.21 12.24
N PRO A 235 0.36 2.05 11.93
CA PRO A 235 1.14 1.06 11.25
C PRO A 235 1.36 1.86 9.99
N GLN A 236 2.56 2.42 9.82
CA GLN A 236 3.02 2.59 8.48
C GLN A 236 2.60 1.29 7.83
N LYS A 237 1.86 1.36 6.70
CA LYS A 237 1.77 0.21 5.81
C LYS A 237 3.09 -0.52 5.96
N GLY A 238 3.12 -1.83 5.81
CA GLY A 238 4.35 -2.38 5.29
C GLY A 238 4.72 -1.76 3.92
N ALA A 239 4.86 -0.43 3.73
CA ALA A 239 6.19 0.10 3.58
C ALA A 239 7.06 -0.57 4.64
N THR A 240 7.52 -1.77 4.31
CA THR A 240 8.96 -2.00 4.27
C THR A 240 9.59 -0.61 4.15
N LEU A 241 10.22 -0.10 5.23
CA LEU A 241 11.08 1.09 5.14
C LEU A 241 11.74 0.97 3.79
N PRO A 242 11.49 1.87 2.82
CA PRO A 242 11.67 1.53 1.43
C PRO A 242 13.05 0.95 1.27
N ALA A 243 13.07 -0.36 1.07
CA ALA A 243 14.30 -1.09 1.18
C ALA A 243 14.98 -0.75 -0.13
N VAL A 244 16.15 -0.14 -0.02
CA VAL A 244 16.97 0.16 -1.19
C VAL A 244 17.14 -1.16 -1.94
N ARG A 245 16.49 -1.25 -3.09
CA ARG A 245 16.42 -2.47 -3.88
C ARG A 245 17.64 -2.51 -4.76
N GLN A 246 18.43 -3.57 -4.62
CA GLN A 246 19.56 -3.82 -5.49
C GLN A 246 19.10 -4.59 -6.72
N TRP A 247 19.23 -3.97 -7.89
CA TRP A 247 18.94 -4.61 -9.18
C TRP A 247 20.17 -5.28 -9.76
N VAL A 248 21.32 -4.61 -9.62
CA VAL A 248 22.60 -5.08 -10.15
C VAL A 248 23.70 -4.81 -9.12
N ASP A 249 24.41 -5.86 -8.71
CA ASP A 249 25.58 -5.72 -7.85
C ASP A 249 26.86 -5.50 -8.67
N ARG A 250 27.29 -4.23 -8.73
CA ARG A 250 28.50 -3.80 -9.41
C ARG A 250 28.98 -2.45 -8.87
N ASP A 251 30.24 -2.14 -9.08
CA ASP A 251 30.85 -0.85 -8.73
C ASP A 251 31.32 -0.12 -10.00
N PRO A 252 31.12 1.20 -10.15
CA PRO A 252 30.42 2.11 -9.24
C PRO A 252 28.91 1.84 -9.15
N SER A 253 28.33 2.01 -7.96
CA SER A 253 26.88 1.88 -7.73
C SER A 253 26.14 3.22 -7.90
N VAL A 254 25.06 3.21 -8.68
CA VAL A 254 24.17 4.34 -8.94
C VAL A 254 22.88 4.13 -8.16
N LEU A 255 22.47 5.13 -7.37
CA LEU A 255 21.19 5.13 -6.66
C LEU A 255 20.13 5.87 -7.47
N VAL A 256 19.01 5.23 -7.75
CA VAL A 256 17.88 5.78 -8.49
C VAL A 256 16.72 6.05 -7.55
N LEU A 257 16.41 7.32 -7.34
CA LEU A 257 15.30 7.80 -6.53
C LEU A 257 14.07 7.93 -7.44
N THR A 258 13.17 6.96 -7.40
CA THR A 258 12.00 6.89 -8.29
C THR A 258 10.87 6.11 -7.66
N GLU A 259 9.64 6.60 -7.84
CA GLU A 259 8.41 5.89 -7.45
C GLU A 259 7.79 5.07 -8.60
N ARG A 260 8.53 4.91 -9.70
CA ARG A 260 8.15 4.08 -10.84
C ARG A 260 9.10 2.91 -10.94
N GLU A 261 8.64 1.74 -10.50
CA GLU A 261 9.44 0.51 -10.56
C GLU A 261 9.86 0.17 -12.00
N ASP A 262 8.97 0.34 -12.98
CA ASP A 262 9.29 0.08 -14.38
C ASP A 262 10.44 0.98 -14.88
N PHE A 263 10.50 2.24 -14.43
CA PHE A 263 11.61 3.13 -14.78
C PHE A 263 12.93 2.61 -14.18
N ALA A 264 12.93 2.22 -12.90
CA ALA A 264 14.10 1.65 -12.25
C ALA A 264 14.56 0.35 -12.93
N ARG A 265 13.60 -0.52 -13.30
CA ARG A 265 13.87 -1.79 -13.98
C ARG A 265 14.49 -1.58 -15.35
N HIS A 266 13.87 -0.78 -16.23
CA HIS A 266 14.41 -0.48 -17.55
C HIS A 266 15.79 0.19 -17.47
N LEU A 267 15.98 1.11 -16.51
CA LEU A 267 17.27 1.75 -16.31
C LEU A 267 18.32 0.75 -15.80
N SER A 268 17.93 -0.20 -14.95
CA SER A 268 18.83 -1.26 -14.47
C SER A 268 19.26 -2.22 -15.58
N GLU A 269 18.35 -2.57 -16.51
CA GLU A 269 18.66 -3.39 -17.69
C GLU A 269 19.62 -2.65 -18.63
N ALA A 270 19.40 -1.35 -18.82
CA ALA A 270 20.20 -0.47 -19.65
C ALA A 270 21.62 -0.24 -19.09
N LEU A 271 21.72 0.08 -17.79
CA LEU A 271 22.95 0.49 -17.12
C LEU A 271 23.72 -0.68 -16.50
N GLY A 272 23.06 -1.80 -16.24
CA GLY A 272 23.59 -2.94 -15.47
C GLY A 272 24.83 -3.60 -16.06
N ARG A 273 25.07 -3.41 -17.37
CA ARG A 273 26.31 -3.85 -18.04
C ARG A 273 27.54 -3.04 -17.62
N LYS A 274 27.39 -1.93 -16.91
CA LYS A 274 28.50 -1.05 -16.52
C LYS A 274 28.46 -0.62 -15.06
N PHE A 275 27.27 -0.36 -14.53
CA PHE A 275 27.06 0.18 -13.20
C PHE A 275 26.33 -0.82 -12.30
N GLY A 276 26.57 -0.72 -10.99
CA GLY A 276 25.61 -1.26 -10.02
C GLY A 276 24.40 -0.34 -9.99
N VAL A 277 23.20 -0.90 -9.80
CA VAL A 277 21.97 -0.11 -9.78
C VAL A 277 21.18 -0.46 -8.53
N LEU A 278 20.97 0.57 -7.71
CA LEU A 278 20.09 0.57 -6.55
C LEU A 278 18.89 1.44 -6.87
N SER A 279 17.70 1.08 -6.41
CA SER A 279 16.55 1.99 -6.44
C SER A 279 15.93 2.17 -5.08
N LEU A 280 15.40 3.36 -4.84
CA LEU A 280 14.60 3.67 -3.68
C LEU A 280 13.25 4.25 -4.14
N ASP A 281 12.18 3.54 -3.79
CA ASP A 281 10.79 3.98 -3.93
C ASP A 281 10.37 4.73 -2.64
N TYR A 282 9.35 5.57 -2.70
CA TYR A 282 8.66 6.10 -1.50
C TYR A 282 9.51 6.98 -0.56
N ILE A 283 9.95 8.15 -1.01
CA ILE A 283 10.89 8.98 -0.25
C ILE A 283 10.14 9.94 0.69
N THR A 284 9.95 9.52 1.93
CA THR A 284 9.39 10.36 3.00
C THR A 284 10.41 10.52 4.13
N GLY A 285 11.43 11.35 3.90
CA GLY A 285 12.48 11.65 4.90
C GLY A 285 13.91 11.49 4.38
N PRO A 286 14.91 11.45 5.28
CA PRO A 286 16.32 11.38 4.91
C PRO A 286 16.68 10.10 4.16
N VAL A 287 17.46 10.22 3.08
CA VAL A 287 17.87 9.11 2.22
C VAL A 287 19.06 8.34 2.81
N LYS A 288 20.04 9.04 3.38
CA LYS A 288 21.29 8.46 3.88
C LYS A 288 21.09 7.30 4.89
N PRO A 289 20.18 7.38 5.87
CA PRO A 289 19.95 6.28 6.81
C PRO A 289 19.45 4.99 6.15
N LEU A 290 18.71 5.11 5.05
CA LEU A 290 18.17 3.97 4.30
C LEU A 290 19.24 3.19 3.53
N LEU A 291 20.40 3.82 3.30
CA LEU A 291 21.55 3.22 2.63
C LEU A 291 22.50 2.47 3.59
N LYS A 292 22.14 2.35 4.88
CA LYS A 292 22.95 1.63 5.88
C LYS A 292 23.33 0.20 5.45
N PRO A 293 22.44 -0.61 4.82
CA PRO A 293 22.81 -1.94 4.31
C PRO A 293 23.89 -1.91 3.22
N PHE A 294 24.07 -0.77 2.56
CA PHE A 294 25.05 -0.55 1.48
C PHE A 294 26.29 0.23 1.97
N GLY A 295 26.49 0.29 3.29
CA GLY A 295 27.66 0.88 3.92
C GLY A 295 27.58 2.38 4.20
N ALA A 296 26.39 3.00 4.09
CA ALA A 296 26.22 4.39 4.48
C ALA A 296 26.21 4.57 6.01
N GLY A 297 26.82 5.64 6.50
CA GLY A 297 26.94 5.94 7.92
C GLY A 297 27.73 7.23 8.15
N ASP A 298 28.34 7.37 9.32
CA ASP A 298 29.11 8.58 9.66
C ASP A 298 30.30 8.80 8.71
N GLY A 299 30.87 7.72 8.16
CA GLY A 299 31.96 7.75 7.19
C GLY A 299 31.57 8.07 5.73
N GLY A 300 30.28 8.27 5.41
CA GLY A 300 29.84 8.66 4.07
C GLY A 300 28.59 7.94 3.57
N TRP A 301 28.42 7.90 2.25
CA TRP A 301 27.23 7.36 1.56
C TRP A 301 27.39 5.91 1.07
N GLY A 302 28.37 5.18 1.61
CA GLY A 302 28.61 3.77 1.29
C GLY A 302 29.12 3.55 -0.14
N ARG A 303 28.60 2.51 -0.79
CA ARG A 303 28.98 2.13 -2.18
C ARG A 303 28.40 3.06 -3.26
N VAL A 304 27.44 3.92 -2.91
CA VAL A 304 26.82 4.82 -3.88
C VAL A 304 27.84 5.88 -4.31
N LYS A 305 27.98 6.06 -5.63
CA LYS A 305 28.88 7.08 -6.24
C LYS A 305 28.13 8.16 -7.02
N LEU A 306 26.86 7.93 -7.34
CA LEU A 306 26.01 8.84 -8.12
C LEU A 306 24.55 8.65 -7.72
N ILE A 307 23.80 9.75 -7.60
CA ILE A 307 22.36 9.73 -7.31
C ILE A 307 21.59 10.27 -8.52
N LEU A 308 20.58 9.53 -8.97
CA LEU A 308 19.65 9.93 -10.00
C LEU A 308 18.30 10.22 -9.38
N VAL A 309 17.79 11.43 -9.55
CA VAL A 309 16.47 11.83 -9.04
C VAL A 309 15.49 11.90 -10.19
N HIS A 310 14.52 10.99 -10.22
CA HIS A 310 13.52 10.98 -11.26
C HIS A 310 12.55 12.17 -11.10
N ASN A 311 12.21 12.81 -12.22
CA ASN A 311 11.43 14.04 -12.25
C ASN A 311 9.91 13.83 -12.02
N HIS A 312 9.45 12.58 -11.99
CA HIS A 312 8.07 12.21 -11.69
C HIS A 312 7.98 11.45 -10.36
N LEU A 313 7.97 12.20 -9.26
CA LEU A 313 7.69 11.72 -7.91
C LEU A 313 6.29 12.20 -7.51
N ARG A 314 5.51 11.36 -6.82
CA ARG A 314 4.13 11.67 -6.37
C ARG A 314 4.14 12.28 -4.97
N LEU A 315 5.10 11.90 -4.12
CA LEU A 315 5.10 12.22 -2.70
C LEU A 315 6.05 13.35 -2.31
N ALA A 316 7.02 13.68 -3.17
CA ALA A 316 7.97 14.76 -2.95
C ALA A 316 8.24 15.52 -4.25
N SER A 317 8.55 16.80 -4.17
CA SER A 317 9.08 17.54 -5.32
C SER A 317 10.53 17.09 -5.60
N PRO A 318 10.89 16.69 -6.83
CA PRO A 318 12.26 16.31 -7.17
C PRO A 318 13.29 17.39 -6.83
N LEU A 319 12.90 18.67 -6.91
CA LEU A 319 13.77 19.79 -6.56
C LEU A 319 13.93 19.94 -5.05
N GLU A 320 12.87 19.76 -4.27
CA GLU A 320 12.92 19.80 -2.81
C GLU A 320 13.72 18.63 -2.26
N LEU A 321 13.53 17.44 -2.83
CA LEU A 321 14.32 16.26 -2.49
C LEU A 321 15.81 16.48 -2.79
N THR A 322 16.12 17.09 -3.94
CA THR A 322 17.51 17.43 -4.28
C THR A 322 18.11 18.39 -3.25
N ARG A 323 17.38 19.45 -2.90
CA ARG A 323 17.82 20.39 -1.85
C ARG A 323 17.98 19.71 -0.50
N GLN A 324 17.07 18.82 -0.12
CA GLN A 324 17.19 18.04 1.12
C GLN A 324 18.49 17.23 1.13
N ILE A 325 18.78 16.48 0.07
CA ILE A 325 19.98 15.63 -0.01
C ILE A 325 21.25 16.48 0.02
N VAL A 326 21.28 17.62 -0.66
CA VAL A 326 22.45 18.51 -0.73
C VAL A 326 22.62 19.31 0.55
N GLU A 327 21.59 20.02 1.01
CA GLU A 327 21.69 21.02 2.08
C GLU A 327 21.52 20.38 3.47
N GLN A 328 20.53 19.51 3.63
CA GLN A 328 20.19 18.92 4.93
C GLN A 328 21.03 17.68 5.22
N GLU A 329 21.19 16.79 4.23
CA GLU A 329 21.97 15.55 4.39
C GLU A 329 23.44 15.71 4.02
N ARG A 330 23.83 16.90 3.52
CA ARG A 330 25.22 17.26 3.15
C ARG A 330 25.87 16.20 2.26
N CYS A 331 25.13 15.74 1.24
CA CYS A 331 25.61 14.72 0.33
C CYS A 331 26.78 15.26 -0.53
N PRO A 332 27.95 14.60 -0.52
CA PRO A 332 29.08 15.00 -1.37
C PRO A 332 29.00 14.39 -2.78
N LEU A 333 28.05 13.49 -3.04
CA LEU A 333 27.95 12.77 -4.30
C LEU A 333 27.30 13.64 -5.38
N PRO A 334 27.67 13.47 -6.65
CA PRO A 334 26.96 14.11 -7.75
C PRO A 334 25.50 13.63 -7.78
N ILE A 335 24.58 14.57 -7.97
CA ILE A 335 23.14 14.32 -8.12
C ILE A 335 22.71 14.79 -9.51
N VAL A 336 22.08 13.92 -10.29
CA VAL A 336 21.56 14.24 -11.62
C VAL A 336 20.05 14.07 -11.60
N LEU A 337 19.30 15.09 -12.02
CA LEU A 337 17.86 14.91 -12.25
C LEU A 337 17.65 14.20 -13.59
N VAL A 338 16.74 13.24 -13.63
CA VAL A 338 16.42 12.48 -14.83
C VAL A 338 14.95 12.60 -15.19
N GLY A 339 14.64 12.76 -16.47
CA GLY A 339 13.27 12.87 -16.97
C GLY A 339 13.23 12.81 -18.50
N THR A 340 12.24 13.46 -19.13
CA THR A 340 12.06 13.45 -20.59
C THR A 340 12.85 14.57 -21.28
N GLU A 341 13.02 14.48 -22.61
CA GLU A 341 13.69 15.49 -23.45
C GLU A 341 12.89 16.81 -23.52
N GLU A 342 11.55 16.74 -23.49
CA GLU A 342 10.66 17.92 -23.48
C GLU A 342 10.91 18.86 -22.31
N ASP A 343 11.42 18.31 -21.22
CA ASP A 343 11.64 18.99 -19.95
C ASP A 343 13.04 19.64 -19.83
N GLU A 344 13.98 19.31 -20.73
CA GLU A 344 15.42 19.58 -20.56
C GLU A 344 15.74 21.08 -20.41
N GLY A 345 15.26 21.92 -21.34
CA GLY A 345 15.63 23.34 -21.36
C GLY A 345 15.15 24.14 -20.13
N LEU A 346 13.95 23.83 -19.63
CA LEU A 346 13.35 24.55 -18.49
C LEU A 346 13.77 23.96 -17.14
N LYS A 347 13.94 22.64 -17.05
CA LYS A 347 14.21 21.97 -15.79
C LYS A 347 15.69 21.84 -15.48
N ARG A 348 16.59 21.95 -16.46
CA ARG A 348 18.04 21.96 -16.23
C ARG A 348 18.48 23.10 -15.31
N ASN A 349 18.07 24.33 -15.59
CA ASN A 349 18.43 25.47 -14.74
C ASN A 349 17.85 25.35 -13.32
N ARG A 350 16.64 24.79 -13.18
CA ARG A 350 16.01 24.55 -11.88
C ARG A 350 16.71 23.43 -11.11
N ALA A 351 17.15 22.38 -11.80
CA ALA A 351 17.92 21.29 -11.21
C ALA A 351 19.25 21.81 -10.65
N LEU A 352 19.99 22.61 -11.45
CA LEU A 352 21.23 23.26 -11.01
C LEU A 352 21.00 24.16 -9.79
N ALA A 353 19.93 24.96 -9.81
CA ALA A 353 19.56 25.82 -8.68
C ALA A 353 19.11 25.04 -7.42
N ALA A 354 18.73 23.77 -7.56
CA ALA A 354 18.42 22.88 -6.45
C ALA A 354 19.66 22.11 -5.92
N GLY A 355 20.82 22.29 -6.55
CA GLY A 355 22.07 21.63 -6.16
C GLY A 355 22.41 20.37 -6.95
N ALA A 356 21.64 20.03 -8.00
CA ALA A 356 22.03 18.98 -8.92
C ALA A 356 23.19 19.43 -9.83
N VAL A 357 23.97 18.48 -10.35
CA VAL A 357 25.09 18.75 -11.25
C VAL A 357 24.66 18.81 -12.71
N ASP A 358 23.54 18.17 -13.07
CA ASP A 358 22.93 18.27 -14.39
C ASP A 358 21.46 17.80 -14.39
N TYR A 359 20.80 18.02 -15.51
CA TYR A 359 19.56 17.33 -15.89
C TYR A 359 19.83 16.46 -17.11
N LEU A 360 19.43 15.20 -17.08
CA LEU A 360 19.67 14.22 -18.14
C LEU A 360 18.35 13.65 -18.66
N PRO A 361 17.99 13.88 -19.93
CA PRO A 361 16.89 13.17 -20.55
C PRO A 361 17.21 11.67 -20.70
N VAL A 362 16.29 10.82 -20.26
CA VAL A 362 16.41 9.36 -20.31
C VAL A 362 15.34 8.82 -21.24
N GLU A 363 15.72 8.64 -22.51
CA GLU A 363 14.87 8.08 -23.56
C GLU A 363 15.31 6.65 -23.92
N PRO A 364 14.38 5.70 -24.16
CA PRO A 364 14.71 4.30 -24.45
C PRO A 364 15.72 4.08 -25.57
N PHE A 365 15.71 4.93 -26.61
CA PHE A 365 16.60 4.81 -27.77
C PHE A 365 17.97 5.49 -27.60
N ARG A 366 18.20 6.21 -26.49
CA ARG A 366 19.41 7.01 -26.25
C ARG A 366 20.24 6.51 -25.06
N ILE A 367 20.13 5.22 -24.73
CA ILE A 367 20.85 4.62 -23.58
C ILE A 367 22.37 4.81 -23.65
N LEU A 368 22.98 4.74 -24.83
CA LEU A 368 24.44 4.93 -24.97
C LEU A 368 24.90 6.34 -24.56
N SER A 369 24.13 7.37 -24.88
CA SER A 369 24.44 8.74 -24.43
C SER A 369 24.20 8.92 -22.94
N VAL A 370 23.18 8.27 -22.38
CA VAL A 370 22.96 8.22 -20.93
C VAL A 370 24.18 7.61 -20.23
N ILE A 371 24.61 6.41 -20.65
CA ILE A 371 25.79 5.73 -20.07
C ILE A 371 27.03 6.63 -20.16
N ARG A 372 27.29 7.22 -21.33
CA ARG A 372 28.45 8.09 -21.53
C ARG A 372 28.40 9.31 -20.59
N LYS A 373 27.24 9.93 -20.44
CA LYS A 373 27.07 11.10 -19.58
C LYS A 373 27.26 10.77 -18.11
N LEU A 374 26.69 9.65 -17.63
CA LEU A 374 26.90 9.20 -16.24
C LEU A 374 28.38 8.91 -15.97
N ASP A 375 29.10 8.36 -16.95
CA ASP A 375 30.54 8.14 -16.89
C ASP A 375 31.34 9.43 -16.79
N GLU A 376 31.01 10.41 -17.62
CA GLU A 376 31.65 11.74 -17.61
C GLU A 376 31.40 12.43 -16.26
N THR A 377 30.16 12.37 -15.74
CA THR A 377 29.83 12.88 -14.40
C THR A 377 30.64 12.17 -13.32
N LEU A 378 30.71 10.84 -13.33
CA LEU A 378 31.50 10.11 -12.34
C LEU A 378 32.99 10.46 -12.40
N LYS A 379 33.57 10.64 -13.59
CA LYS A 379 34.98 11.04 -13.75
C LYS A 379 35.30 12.45 -13.26
N LEU A 380 34.32 13.36 -13.27
CA LEU A 380 34.49 14.72 -12.77
C LEU A 380 34.45 14.80 -11.24
N PHE A 381 33.87 13.80 -10.59
CA PHE A 381 33.61 13.77 -9.14
C PHE A 381 34.27 12.58 -8.41
N ALA A 382 35.06 11.76 -9.12
CA ALA A 382 35.94 10.74 -8.58
C ALA A 382 37.30 11.37 -8.24
#